data_AF-A0A7C3L0F3-F1
#
_entry.id   AF-A0A7C3L0F3-F1
#
_cell.length_a   1.000
_cell.length_b   1.000
_cell.length_c   1.000
_cell.angle_alpha   90.00
_cell.angle_beta   90.00
_cell.angle_gamma   90.00
#
_symmetry.space_group_name_H-M   'P 1'
#
loop_
_entity.id
_entity.type
_entity.pdbx_description
1 polymer ?
#
loop_
_entity_poly.entity_id
_entity_poly.type
_entity_poly.pdbx_seq_one_letter_code
_entity_poly.pdbx_strand_id
1 'polypeptide(L)'
;MHRGHDADRPRARRLGGLRRVASSHQPKVPGSPRMMDVTTNTSLPNGAGISGSVESVMTPSELGEIIAAFNDVTLKLERSHEQLRSEVARLQEALSEANVQVERSRRLAALGEMAAGIAHEVRNPLGSIRLYARMLEQDLADREGERQMASKIAHATGAIEAIVGDVLTFAKEFKLQQFEVDCRDALERAIEACRSADAAGWDGIQVVLDSACATSFEGDPGLVQQALVNVIRNAIEAMVESGSTFRLLRLGAERRERNGLPAAVIRIQDSGPGVTPE
;
A
#
# COMPACT_ATOMS: atom_id res chain seq x y z
N MET A 1 -26.96 -47.44 39.01
CA MET A 1 -27.34 -46.45 40.05
C MET A 1 -27.44 -45.09 39.36
N HIS A 2 -28.65 -44.60 39.04
CA HIS A 2 -29.45 -43.62 39.83
C HIS A 2 -28.75 -42.24 39.88
N ARG A 3 -29.27 -41.07 39.49
CA ARG A 3 -30.57 -40.46 39.09
C ARG A 3 -30.20 -39.28 38.13
N GLY A 4 -30.99 -38.76 37.19
CA GLY A 4 -32.35 -38.23 37.29
C GLY A 4 -32.35 -36.77 37.77
N HIS A 5 -32.44 -35.78 36.88
CA HIS A 5 -33.20 -34.54 37.15
C HIS A 5 -33.64 -33.80 35.87
N ASP A 6 -34.95 -33.59 35.83
CA ASP A 6 -35.80 -32.88 34.87
C ASP A 6 -35.81 -31.35 35.04
N ALA A 7 -36.34 -30.69 34.00
CA ALA A 7 -36.92 -29.34 33.92
C ALA A 7 -35.96 -28.13 34.05
N ASP A 8 -36.09 -27.03 33.31
CA ASP A 8 -37.32 -26.30 33.02
C ASP A 8 -37.21 -25.37 31.79
N ARG A 9 -38.32 -25.19 31.07
CA ARG A 9 -38.52 -24.16 30.03
C ARG A 9 -39.14 -22.92 30.71
N PRO A 10 -39.02 -21.73 30.12
CA PRO A 10 -40.27 -21.09 29.71
C PRO A 10 -40.24 -20.35 28.36
N ARG A 11 -41.46 -20.06 27.91
CA ARG A 11 -41.91 -19.53 26.62
C ARG A 11 -41.91 -17.99 26.53
N ALA A 12 -41.76 -17.53 25.28
CA ALA A 12 -42.51 -16.46 24.59
C ALA A 12 -42.41 -14.98 25.04
N ARG A 13 -42.09 -14.12 24.06
CA ARG A 13 -43.02 -13.05 23.61
C ARG A 13 -42.67 -12.53 22.21
N ARG A 14 -43.73 -12.46 21.38
CA ARG A 14 -43.83 -11.83 20.06
C ARG A 14 -43.71 -10.30 20.18
N LEU A 15 -43.27 -9.64 19.11
CA LEU A 15 -43.72 -8.34 18.57
C LEU A 15 -43.04 -8.18 17.19
N GLY A 16 -43.76 -8.22 16.07
CA GLY A 16 -44.22 -7.01 15.34
C GLY A 16 -43.05 -6.41 14.55
N GLY A 17 -42.84 -6.71 13.26
CA GLY A 17 -43.74 -6.33 12.17
C GLY A 17 -43.27 -5.00 11.57
N LEU A 18 -42.26 -4.99 10.69
CA LEU A 18 -41.90 -3.82 9.90
C LEU A 18 -41.44 -4.26 8.49
N ARG A 19 -42.37 -4.12 7.54
CA ARG A 19 -42.10 -4.01 6.09
C ARG A 19 -41.07 -2.89 5.88
N ARG A 20 -39.90 -3.20 5.29
CA ARG A 20 -39.05 -2.18 4.66
C ARG A 20 -39.38 -2.09 3.17
N VAL A 21 -39.94 -0.95 2.82
CA VAL A 21 -40.24 -0.50 1.47
C VAL A 21 -38.93 -0.20 0.75
N ALA A 22 -38.75 -0.76 -0.45
CA ALA A 22 -37.71 -0.35 -1.38
C ALA A 22 -38.02 1.09 -1.84
N SER A 23 -37.15 2.03 -1.49
CA SER A 23 -37.18 3.42 -1.95
C SER A 23 -35.87 3.68 -2.68
N SER A 24 -35.96 3.73 -4.01
CA SER A 24 -34.96 4.25 -4.92
C SER A 24 -34.81 5.76 -4.71
N HIS A 25 -33.68 6.18 -4.15
CA HIS A 25 -33.28 7.59 -4.10
C HIS A 25 -32.51 7.93 -5.39
N GLN A 26 -33.22 8.47 -6.39
CA GLN A 26 -32.61 9.25 -7.46
C GLN A 26 -32.52 10.72 -7.02
N PRO A 27 -31.41 11.43 -7.29
CA PRO A 27 -31.31 12.85 -6.98
C PRO A 27 -32.20 13.68 -7.92
N LYS A 28 -33.01 14.57 -7.35
CA LYS A 28 -33.86 15.54 -8.07
C LYS A 28 -32.99 16.58 -8.78
N VAL A 29 -33.14 16.69 -10.09
CA VAL A 29 -32.65 17.81 -10.91
C VAL A 29 -33.66 18.97 -10.79
N PRO A 30 -33.27 20.22 -10.48
CA PRO A 30 -34.18 21.36 -10.52
C PRO A 30 -34.52 21.72 -11.97
N GLY A 31 -35.81 22.00 -12.20
CA GLY A 31 -36.42 22.15 -13.51
C GLY A 31 -35.93 23.32 -14.36
N SER A 32 -36.15 23.13 -15.67
CA SER A 32 -35.98 24.08 -16.75
C SER A 32 -36.76 25.40 -16.54
N PRO A 33 -36.24 26.56 -17.00
CA PRO A 33 -36.98 27.82 -16.93
C PRO A 33 -38.12 27.83 -17.95
N ARG A 34 -39.33 28.17 -17.48
CA ARG A 34 -40.51 28.41 -18.32
C ARG A 34 -40.37 29.74 -19.07
N MET A 35 -40.55 29.72 -20.39
CA MET A 35 -40.84 30.90 -21.22
C MET A 35 -42.08 31.62 -20.68
N MET A 36 -41.95 32.92 -20.38
CA MET A 36 -43.09 33.81 -20.24
C MET A 36 -43.35 34.47 -21.60
N ASP A 37 -44.53 34.18 -22.16
CA ASP A 37 -45.08 34.89 -23.31
C ASP A 37 -45.43 36.34 -22.90
N VAL A 38 -44.84 37.30 -23.60
CA VAL A 38 -45.22 38.71 -23.54
C VAL A 38 -46.40 38.91 -24.50
N THR A 39 -47.62 38.89 -23.97
CA THR A 39 -48.79 39.40 -24.69
C THR A 39 -48.99 40.88 -24.34
N THR A 40 -48.74 41.75 -25.31
CA THR A 40 -49.10 43.17 -25.26
C THR A 40 -50.62 43.29 -25.27
N ASN A 41 -51.22 43.85 -24.21
CA ASN A 41 -52.62 44.25 -24.23
C ASN A 41 -52.73 45.76 -23.96
N THR A 42 -53.09 46.50 -25.00
CA THR A 42 -53.38 47.93 -24.98
C THR A 42 -54.80 48.12 -24.49
N SER A 43 -55.00 48.81 -23.37
CA SER A 43 -56.30 49.39 -22.97
C SER A 43 -56.10 50.52 -21.95
N LEU A 44 -56.35 51.75 -22.38
CA LEU A 44 -56.49 52.94 -21.51
C LEU A 44 -57.80 52.83 -20.70
N PRO A 45 -57.83 53.41 -19.47
CA PRO A 45 -58.73 54.53 -19.29
C PRO A 45 -58.19 55.68 -18.42
N ASN A 46 -58.83 56.83 -18.62
CA ASN A 46 -58.60 58.16 -18.04
C ASN A 46 -58.42 58.24 -16.51
N GLY A 47 -57.56 59.17 -16.10
CA GLY A 47 -57.92 60.23 -15.17
C GLY A 47 -57.43 60.12 -13.71
N ALA A 48 -56.58 61.08 -13.33
CA ALA A 48 -56.41 61.71 -12.01
C ALA A 48 -54.94 61.73 -11.56
N GLY A 49 -54.44 62.95 -11.29
CA GLY A 49 -53.04 63.23 -11.05
C GLY A 49 -52.47 62.57 -9.79
N ILE A 50 -51.24 62.10 -9.94
CA ILE A 50 -50.30 61.94 -8.84
C ILE A 50 -49.04 62.69 -9.28
N SER A 51 -48.86 63.88 -8.73
CA SER A 51 -47.55 64.54 -8.68
C SER A 51 -46.70 63.72 -7.71
N GLY A 52 -45.68 63.05 -8.22
CA GLY A 52 -44.81 62.19 -7.42
C GLY A 52 -43.72 61.54 -8.26
N SER A 53 -42.57 62.23 -8.33
CA SER A 53 -41.21 61.68 -8.46
C SER A 53 -40.89 60.74 -9.62
N VAL A 54 -40.22 61.30 -10.63
CA VAL A 54 -39.12 60.71 -11.43
C VAL A 54 -39.37 59.29 -11.95
N GLU A 55 -39.87 59.15 -13.17
CA GLU A 55 -39.54 57.99 -14.00
C GLU A 55 -38.03 57.97 -14.18
N SER A 56 -37.33 57.21 -13.33
CA SER A 56 -35.92 56.91 -13.47
C SER A 56 -35.75 56.02 -14.70
N VAL A 57 -35.73 56.64 -15.88
CA VAL A 57 -35.27 55.98 -17.10
C VAL A 57 -33.81 55.62 -16.84
N MET A 58 -33.56 54.33 -16.65
CA MET A 58 -32.24 53.77 -16.43
C MET A 58 -31.27 54.39 -17.41
N THR A 59 -30.23 55.04 -16.90
CA THR A 59 -29.26 55.68 -17.78
C THR A 59 -28.46 54.59 -18.52
N PRO A 60 -28.00 54.83 -19.76
CA PRO A 60 -27.12 53.90 -20.46
C PRO A 60 -25.87 53.50 -19.65
N SER A 61 -25.44 54.36 -18.72
CA SER A 61 -24.34 54.10 -17.79
C SER A 61 -24.70 53.05 -16.74
N GLU A 62 -25.86 53.17 -16.09
CA GLU A 62 -26.36 52.21 -15.09
C GLU A 62 -26.58 50.82 -15.71
N LEU A 63 -27.06 50.76 -16.96
CA LEU A 63 -27.20 49.50 -17.68
C LEU A 63 -25.84 48.87 -18.01
N GLY A 64 -24.85 49.69 -18.36
CA GLY A 64 -23.47 49.25 -18.57
C GLY A 64 -22.84 48.64 -17.31
N GLU A 65 -23.06 49.24 -16.15
CA GLU A 65 -22.57 48.73 -14.86
C GLU A 65 -23.17 47.38 -14.49
N ILE A 66 -24.47 47.18 -14.70
CA ILE A 66 -25.13 45.90 -14.43
C ILE A 66 -24.63 44.80 -15.37
N ILE A 67 -24.49 45.10 -16.67
CA ILE A 67 -23.97 44.13 -17.64
C ILE A 67 -22.52 43.75 -17.29
N ALA A 68 -21.69 44.72 -16.88
CA ALA A 68 -20.33 44.47 -16.44
C ALA A 68 -20.29 43.58 -15.17
N ALA A 69 -21.14 43.86 -14.17
CA ALA A 69 -21.25 43.05 -12.97
C ALA A 69 -21.75 41.62 -13.25
N PHE A 70 -22.73 41.48 -14.15
CA PHE A 70 -23.25 40.18 -14.58
C PHE A 70 -22.19 39.35 -15.32
N ASN A 71 -21.43 39.99 -16.22
CA ASN A 71 -20.33 39.33 -16.93
C ASN A 71 -19.21 38.90 -15.96
N ASP A 72 -18.86 39.73 -14.97
CA ASP A 72 -17.86 39.37 -13.94
C ASP A 72 -18.31 38.17 -13.09
N VAL A 73 -19.57 38.14 -12.65
CA VAL A 73 -20.14 36.99 -11.93
C VAL A 73 -20.15 35.73 -12.81
N THR A 74 -20.52 35.86 -14.08
CA THR A 74 -20.54 34.73 -15.02
C THR A 74 -19.14 34.16 -15.23
N LEU A 75 -18.14 35.01 -15.44
CA LEU A 75 -16.74 34.59 -15.57
C LEU A 75 -16.20 33.96 -14.29
N LYS A 76 -16.55 34.50 -13.10
CA LYS A 76 -16.20 33.89 -11.81
C LYS A 76 -16.84 32.52 -11.63
N LEU A 77 -18.10 32.37 -12.05
CA LEU A 77 -18.84 31.11 -11.96
C LEU A 77 -18.24 30.06 -12.90
N GLU A 78 -17.89 30.43 -14.13
CA GLU A 78 -17.21 29.55 -15.09
C GLU A 78 -15.85 29.07 -14.55
N ARG A 79 -15.02 29.99 -14.05
CA ARG A 79 -13.74 29.63 -13.41
C ARG A 79 -13.93 28.71 -12.22
N SER A 80 -14.90 28.99 -11.35
CA SER A 80 -15.20 28.14 -10.21
C SER A 80 -15.68 26.75 -10.64
N HIS A 81 -16.50 26.66 -11.69
CA HIS A 81 -16.95 25.38 -12.24
C HIS A 81 -15.80 24.58 -12.84
N GLU A 82 -14.88 25.23 -13.53
CA GLU A 82 -13.71 24.59 -14.13
C GLU A 82 -12.73 24.08 -13.06
N GLN A 83 -12.50 24.89 -12.01
CA GLN A 83 -11.72 24.48 -10.83
C GLN A 83 -12.36 23.30 -10.10
N LEU A 84 -13.68 23.31 -9.90
CA LEU A 84 -14.36 22.20 -9.24
C LEU A 84 -14.30 20.93 -10.09
N ARG A 85 -14.46 21.04 -11.41
CA ARG A 85 -14.33 19.89 -12.32
C ARG A 85 -12.93 19.29 -12.31
N SER A 86 -11.88 20.12 -12.32
CA SER A 86 -10.51 19.61 -12.25
C SER A 86 -10.23 18.93 -10.91
N GLU A 87 -10.72 19.50 -9.81
CA GLU A 87 -10.54 18.90 -8.49
C GLU A 87 -11.32 17.58 -8.33
N VAL A 88 -12.55 17.50 -8.84
CA VAL A 88 -13.32 16.24 -8.87
C VAL A 88 -12.60 15.18 -9.70
N ALA A 89 -12.07 15.52 -10.87
CA ALA A 89 -11.31 14.58 -11.69
C ALA A 89 -10.07 14.07 -10.95
N ARG A 90 -9.30 14.97 -10.31
CA ARG A 90 -8.13 14.63 -9.51
C ARG A 90 -8.48 13.70 -8.34
N LEU A 91 -9.55 13.98 -7.61
CA LEU A 91 -10.02 13.16 -6.50
C LEU A 91 -10.53 11.80 -6.96
N GLN A 92 -11.22 11.73 -8.10
CA GLN A 92 -11.68 10.47 -8.69
C GLN A 92 -10.50 9.57 -9.07
N GLU A 93 -9.44 10.15 -9.65
CA GLU A 93 -8.23 9.42 -10.00
C GLU A 93 -7.50 8.90 -8.74
N ALA A 94 -7.28 9.76 -7.74
CA ALA A 94 -6.68 9.37 -6.47
C ALA A 94 -7.50 8.29 -5.74
N LEU A 95 -8.83 8.37 -5.78
CA LEU A 95 -9.71 7.37 -5.19
C LEU A 95 -9.61 6.03 -5.93
N SER A 96 -9.53 6.05 -7.26
CA SER A 96 -9.35 4.86 -8.09
C SER A 96 -8.03 4.15 -7.75
N GLU A 97 -6.92 4.89 -7.69
CA GLU A 97 -5.61 4.36 -7.31
C GLU A 97 -5.62 3.77 -5.90
N ALA A 98 -6.22 4.49 -4.94
CA ALA A 98 -6.35 4.02 -3.56
C ALA A 98 -7.17 2.72 -3.48
N ASN A 99 -8.29 2.63 -4.22
CA ASN A 99 -9.11 1.42 -4.25
C ASN A 99 -8.36 0.22 -4.85
N VAL A 100 -7.61 0.42 -5.94
CA VAL A 100 -6.77 -0.64 -6.53
C VAL A 100 -5.77 -1.15 -5.48
N GLN A 101 -5.18 -0.24 -4.71
CA GLN A 101 -4.19 -0.61 -3.73
C GLN A 101 -4.79 -1.29 -2.49
N VAL A 102 -5.97 -0.88 -2.06
CA VAL A 102 -6.74 -1.55 -1.01
C VAL A 102 -7.13 -2.97 -1.44
N GLU A 103 -7.63 -3.14 -2.66
CA GLU A 103 -7.98 -4.47 -3.19
C GLU A 103 -6.76 -5.38 -3.30
N ARG A 104 -5.61 -4.84 -3.75
CA ARG A 104 -4.35 -5.59 -3.77
C ARG A 104 -3.94 -5.99 -2.35
N SER A 105 -3.97 -5.07 -1.39
CA SER A 105 -3.65 -5.35 0.01
C SER A 105 -4.57 -6.42 0.61
N ARG A 106 -5.87 -6.35 0.32
CA ARG A 106 -6.85 -7.32 0.80
C ARG A 106 -6.61 -8.72 0.26
N ARG A 107 -6.27 -8.84 -1.03
CA ARG A 107 -5.91 -10.12 -1.65
C ARG A 107 -4.65 -10.70 -1.03
N LEU A 108 -3.65 -9.86 -0.74
CA LEU A 108 -2.40 -10.29 -0.10
C LEU A 108 -2.64 -10.76 1.34
N ALA A 109 -3.44 -10.03 2.13
CA ALA A 109 -3.79 -10.43 3.49
C ALA A 109 -4.53 -11.78 3.52
N ALA A 110 -5.52 -11.96 2.63
CA ALA A 110 -6.23 -13.23 2.49
C ALA A 110 -5.30 -14.38 2.07
N LEU A 111 -4.39 -14.13 1.13
CA LEU A 111 -3.35 -15.07 0.74
C LEU A 111 -2.45 -15.42 1.93
N GLY A 112 -2.19 -14.47 2.84
CA GLY A 112 -1.32 -14.67 3.99
C GLY A 112 -1.93 -15.47 5.11
N GLU A 113 -3.21 -15.26 5.42
CA GLU A 113 -3.92 -16.13 6.35
C GLU A 113 -3.94 -17.57 5.83
N MET A 114 -4.24 -17.78 4.55
CA MET A 114 -4.23 -19.12 3.95
C MET A 114 -2.83 -19.71 3.89
N ALA A 115 -1.83 -18.92 3.50
CA ALA A 115 -0.43 -19.35 3.48
C ALA A 115 0.07 -19.69 4.89
N ALA A 116 -0.34 -18.96 5.94
CA ALA A 116 0.01 -19.25 7.33
C ALA A 116 -0.45 -20.64 7.78
N GLY A 117 -1.69 -21.01 7.47
CA GLY A 117 -2.19 -22.35 7.73
C GLY A 117 -1.40 -23.42 6.96
N ILE A 118 -1.26 -23.25 5.65
CA ILE A 118 -0.54 -24.20 4.78
C ILE A 118 0.93 -24.33 5.19
N ALA A 119 1.58 -23.23 5.54
CA ALA A 119 2.98 -23.21 5.91
C ALA A 119 3.24 -23.99 7.20
N HIS A 120 2.34 -23.91 8.19
CA HIS A 120 2.46 -24.75 9.38
C HIS A 120 2.30 -26.23 9.03
N GLU A 121 1.38 -26.57 8.13
CA GLU A 121 1.18 -27.95 7.69
C GLU A 121 2.31 -28.49 6.79
N VAL A 122 2.98 -27.63 6.02
CA VAL A 122 4.11 -27.99 5.15
C VAL A 122 5.44 -28.02 5.90
N ARG A 123 5.66 -27.10 6.84
CA ARG A 123 6.89 -27.04 7.64
C ARG A 123 7.06 -28.28 8.53
N ASN A 124 5.97 -28.91 8.96
CA ASN A 124 6.00 -30.13 9.76
C ASN A 124 6.59 -31.37 9.03
N PRO A 125 6.09 -31.77 7.86
CA PRO A 125 6.68 -32.88 7.10
C PRO A 125 8.07 -32.51 6.57
N LEU A 126 8.34 -31.27 6.17
CA LEU A 126 9.69 -30.84 5.76
C LEU A 126 10.70 -30.95 6.90
N GLY A 127 10.34 -30.51 8.10
CA GLY A 127 11.18 -30.64 9.29
C GLY A 127 11.47 -32.11 9.62
N SER A 128 10.48 -32.99 9.46
CA SER A 128 10.64 -34.43 9.66
C SER A 128 11.57 -35.05 8.62
N ILE A 129 11.40 -34.72 7.34
CA ILE A 129 12.27 -35.20 6.25
C ILE A 129 13.70 -34.72 6.48
N ARG A 130 13.90 -33.45 6.85
CA ARG A 130 15.21 -32.89 7.13
C ARG A 130 15.88 -33.57 8.32
N LEU A 131 15.13 -33.85 9.39
CA LEU A 131 15.64 -34.59 10.54
C LEU A 131 16.12 -35.98 10.14
N TYR A 132 15.31 -36.75 9.42
CA TYR A 132 15.70 -38.08 8.95
C TYR A 132 16.87 -38.04 7.97
N ALA A 133 16.92 -37.04 7.08
CA ALA A 133 18.05 -36.85 6.16
C ALA A 133 19.36 -36.57 6.93
N ARG A 134 19.33 -35.73 7.97
CA ARG A 134 20.50 -35.50 8.82
C ARG A 134 20.90 -36.69 9.67
N MET A 135 19.94 -37.49 10.14
CA MET A 135 20.25 -38.76 10.81
C MET A 135 20.93 -39.74 9.84
N LEU A 136 20.44 -39.85 8.60
CA LEU A 136 21.07 -40.65 7.56
C LEU A 136 22.48 -40.16 7.21
N GLU A 137 22.73 -38.85 7.19
CA GLU A 137 24.09 -38.32 7.01
C GLU A 137 25.06 -38.80 8.10
N GLN A 138 24.59 -38.88 9.35
CA GLN A 138 25.39 -39.37 10.47
C GLN A 138 25.60 -40.89 10.40
N ASP A 139 24.55 -41.64 10.10
CA ASP A 139 24.59 -43.11 10.02
C ASP A 139 25.38 -43.63 8.81
N LEU A 140 25.49 -42.83 7.74
CA LEU A 140 26.19 -43.15 6.50
C LEU A 140 27.57 -42.48 6.42
N ALA A 141 28.18 -42.13 7.55
CA ALA A 141 29.46 -41.41 7.58
C ALA A 141 30.61 -42.14 6.84
N ASP A 142 30.54 -43.45 6.73
CA ASP A 142 31.48 -44.35 6.04
C ASP A 142 31.11 -44.62 4.56
N ARG A 143 29.95 -44.12 4.11
CA ARG A 143 29.36 -44.36 2.79
C ARG A 143 29.13 -43.03 2.07
N GLU A 144 30.23 -42.45 1.57
CA GLU A 144 30.27 -41.07 1.06
C GLU A 144 29.23 -40.78 -0.05
N GLY A 145 28.95 -41.72 -0.95
CA GLY A 145 27.96 -41.55 -2.02
C GLY A 145 26.53 -41.42 -1.48
N GLU A 146 26.15 -42.28 -0.54
CA GLU A 146 24.85 -42.25 0.13
C GLU A 146 24.73 -41.06 1.09
N ARG A 147 25.82 -40.69 1.77
CA ARG A 147 25.89 -39.48 2.60
C ARG A 147 25.63 -38.22 1.79
N GLN A 148 26.21 -38.12 0.59
CA GLN A 148 25.96 -36.99 -0.31
C GLN A 148 24.50 -36.93 -0.79
N MET A 149 23.86 -38.08 -1.01
CA MET A 149 22.42 -38.11 -1.32
C MET A 149 21.58 -37.60 -0.15
N ALA A 150 21.86 -38.05 1.08
CA ALA A 150 21.18 -37.58 2.28
C ALA A 150 21.36 -36.06 2.47
N SER A 151 22.57 -35.55 2.26
CA SER A 151 22.88 -34.12 2.28
C SER A 151 22.09 -33.31 1.26
N LYS A 152 21.97 -33.79 0.02
CA LYS A 152 21.14 -33.14 -1.00
C LYS A 152 19.66 -33.06 -0.60
N ILE A 153 19.12 -34.09 0.07
CA ILE A 153 17.74 -34.09 0.56
C ILE A 153 17.56 -33.07 1.70
N ALA A 154 18.51 -33.00 2.64
CA ALA A 154 18.50 -32.02 3.72
C ALA A 154 18.58 -30.57 3.21
N HIS A 155 19.41 -30.32 2.19
CA HIS A 155 19.49 -29.01 1.55
C HIS A 155 18.21 -28.65 0.77
N ALA A 156 17.65 -29.57 -0.01
CA ALA A 156 16.42 -29.33 -0.77
C ALA A 156 15.24 -29.00 0.16
N THR A 157 15.09 -29.70 1.28
CA THR A 157 14.04 -29.40 2.27
C THR A 157 14.23 -28.04 2.94
N GLY A 158 15.48 -27.66 3.24
CA GLY A 158 15.80 -26.32 3.73
C GLY A 158 15.44 -25.20 2.74
N ALA A 159 15.71 -25.39 1.45
CA ALA A 159 15.32 -24.44 0.42
C ALA A 159 13.80 -24.25 0.33
N ILE A 160 13.02 -25.35 0.44
CA ILE A 160 11.55 -25.26 0.45
C ILE A 160 11.05 -24.53 1.71
N GLU A 161 11.64 -24.78 2.88
CA GLU A 161 11.28 -24.04 4.10
C GLU A 161 11.53 -22.53 3.97
N ALA A 162 12.62 -22.13 3.28
CA ALA A 162 12.91 -20.73 3.00
C ALA A 162 11.85 -20.09 2.09
N ILE A 163 11.49 -20.76 0.99
CA ILE A 163 10.43 -20.31 0.08
C ILE A 163 9.09 -20.14 0.81
N VAL A 164 8.72 -21.12 1.65
CA VAL A 164 7.51 -21.04 2.47
C VAL A 164 7.59 -19.86 3.45
N GLY A 165 8.76 -19.60 4.03
CA GLY A 165 9.00 -18.43 4.89
C GLY A 165 8.84 -17.09 4.16
N ASP A 166 9.33 -16.99 2.92
CA ASP A 166 9.23 -15.78 2.11
C ASP A 166 7.78 -15.47 1.73
N VAL A 167 7.01 -16.49 1.32
CA VAL A 167 5.57 -16.35 1.02
C VAL A 167 4.78 -15.88 2.25
N LEU A 168 5.09 -16.43 3.42
CA LEU A 168 4.46 -16.01 4.67
C LEU A 168 4.78 -14.58 5.06
N THR A 169 6.04 -14.18 4.93
CA THR A 169 6.49 -12.83 5.25
C THR A 169 5.77 -11.82 4.36
N PHE A 170 5.65 -12.11 3.06
CA PHE A 170 5.01 -11.23 2.10
C PHE A 170 3.53 -10.98 2.37
N ALA A 171 2.87 -11.94 3.01
CA ALA A 171 1.43 -11.96 3.13
C ALA A 171 0.92 -11.61 4.55
N LYS A 172 1.83 -11.39 5.50
CA LYS A 172 1.51 -11.02 6.89
C LYS A 172 1.23 -9.52 7.00
N GLU A 173 0.15 -9.17 7.69
CA GLU A 173 -0.11 -7.79 8.11
C GLU A 173 0.88 -7.42 9.23
N PHE A 174 1.80 -6.50 8.97
CA PHE A 174 2.79 -6.07 9.96
C PHE A 174 2.18 -5.10 10.96
N LYS A 175 2.15 -5.47 12.25
CA LYS A 175 2.06 -4.48 13.32
C LYS A 175 3.45 -3.87 13.51
N LEU A 176 3.69 -2.74 12.85
CA LEU A 176 4.94 -1.99 12.95
C LEU A 176 5.23 -1.63 14.40
N GLN A 177 6.38 -2.05 14.91
CA GLN A 177 6.92 -1.53 16.15
C GLN A 177 7.93 -0.44 15.82
N GLN A 178 7.57 0.83 15.99
CA GLN A 178 8.46 1.93 15.64
C GLN A 178 9.48 2.19 16.75
N PHE A 179 10.75 2.07 16.40
CA PHE A 179 11.90 2.41 17.22
C PHE A 179 12.86 3.27 16.41
N GLU A 180 13.75 3.98 17.09
CA GLU A 180 14.88 4.62 16.41
C GLU A 180 15.83 3.55 15.87
N VAL A 181 16.08 3.58 14.56
CA VAL A 181 16.98 2.68 13.85
C VAL A 181 18.18 3.49 13.37
N ASP A 182 19.36 3.17 13.88
CA ASP A 182 20.62 3.64 13.32
C ASP A 182 20.96 2.88 12.03
N CYS A 183 21.16 3.60 10.92
CA CYS A 183 21.41 3.01 9.61
C CYS A 183 22.73 2.24 9.54
N ARG A 184 23.77 2.70 10.23
CA ARG A 184 25.07 2.02 10.25
C ARG A 184 24.94 0.69 10.98
N ASP A 185 24.35 0.69 12.17
CA ASP A 185 24.14 -0.53 12.95
C ASP A 185 23.22 -1.53 12.22
N ALA A 186 22.22 -1.02 11.49
CA ALA A 186 21.33 -1.86 10.68
C ALA A 186 22.08 -2.53 9.51
N LEU A 187 22.93 -1.79 8.80
CA LEU A 187 23.74 -2.32 7.70
C LEU A 187 24.79 -3.32 8.20
N GLU A 188 25.50 -3.00 9.28
CA GLU A 188 26.51 -3.89 9.86
C GLU A 188 25.88 -5.22 10.32
N ARG A 189 24.73 -5.17 11.01
CA ARG A 189 23.99 -6.37 11.40
C ARG A 189 23.48 -7.19 10.20
N ALA A 190 23.06 -6.52 9.12
CA ALA A 190 22.62 -7.22 7.92
C ALA A 190 23.79 -7.92 7.19
N ILE A 191 24.95 -7.27 7.09
CA ILE A 191 26.18 -7.86 6.54
C ILE A 191 26.58 -9.10 7.36
N GLU A 192 26.60 -8.98 8.68
CA GLU A 192 26.97 -10.08 9.57
C GLU A 192 26.00 -11.27 9.45
N ALA A 193 24.69 -11.01 9.42
CA ALA A 193 23.68 -12.05 9.24
C ALA A 193 23.87 -12.81 7.91
N CYS A 194 24.14 -12.09 6.82
CA CYS A 194 24.39 -12.70 5.52
C CYS A 194 25.72 -13.49 5.49
N ARG A 195 26.79 -13.02 6.15
CA ARG A 195 28.07 -13.74 6.25
C ARG A 195 27.94 -15.04 7.05
N SER A 196 27.18 -14.99 8.14
CA SER A 196 26.91 -16.15 8.98
C SER A 196 26.09 -17.22 8.25
N ALA A 197 25.19 -16.81 7.34
CA ALA A 197 24.33 -17.71 6.60
C ALA A 197 25.03 -18.42 5.43
N ASP A 198 25.94 -17.73 4.72
CA ASP A 198 26.64 -18.28 3.55
C ASP A 198 28.06 -17.71 3.43
N ALA A 199 28.98 -18.16 4.26
CA ALA A 199 30.36 -17.66 4.24
C ALA A 199 31.07 -17.87 2.88
N ALA A 200 30.69 -18.90 2.10
CA ALA A 200 31.31 -19.22 0.82
C ALA A 200 30.92 -18.20 -0.27
N GLY A 201 29.67 -17.73 -0.28
CA GLY A 201 29.20 -16.71 -1.22
C GLY A 201 29.92 -15.36 -1.08
N TRP A 202 30.53 -15.09 0.08
CA TRP A 202 31.30 -13.86 0.32
C TRP A 202 32.76 -13.93 -0.14
N ASP A 203 33.25 -15.09 -0.57
CA ASP A 203 34.65 -15.22 -0.98
C ASP A 203 34.96 -14.25 -2.13
N GLY A 204 36.07 -13.53 -2.04
CA GLY A 204 36.47 -12.51 -3.01
C GLY A 204 35.57 -11.28 -3.14
N ILE A 205 34.56 -11.08 -2.28
CA ILE A 205 33.72 -9.86 -2.28
C ILE A 205 34.37 -8.78 -1.40
N GLN A 206 34.73 -7.66 -2.01
CA GLN A 206 35.16 -6.46 -1.29
C GLN A 206 33.94 -5.69 -0.78
N VAL A 207 33.86 -5.45 0.53
CA VAL A 207 32.77 -4.69 1.15
C VAL A 207 33.26 -3.32 1.56
N VAL A 208 32.55 -2.27 1.13
CA VAL A 208 32.83 -0.88 1.51
C VAL A 208 31.59 -0.30 2.16
N LEU A 209 31.70 0.06 3.44
CA LEU A 209 30.66 0.81 4.16
C LEU A 209 31.09 2.28 4.24
N ASP A 210 30.33 3.17 3.61
CA ASP A 210 30.65 4.59 3.55
C ASP A 210 30.70 5.20 4.97
N SER A 211 31.67 6.06 5.23
CA SER A 211 31.87 6.68 6.55
C SER A 211 30.73 7.64 6.92
N ALA A 212 30.08 8.26 5.93
CA ALA A 212 28.95 9.18 6.09
C ALA A 212 27.62 8.51 6.52
N CYS A 213 27.64 7.21 6.83
CA CYS A 213 26.47 6.41 7.18
C CYS A 213 25.81 6.73 8.55
N ALA A 214 26.22 7.80 9.23
CA ALA A 214 25.64 8.23 10.51
C ALA A 214 24.30 8.95 10.28
N THR A 215 23.20 8.20 10.26
CA THR A 215 21.83 8.70 10.16
C THR A 215 20.89 7.71 10.83
N SER A 216 19.86 8.22 11.51
CA SER A 216 18.79 7.41 12.11
C SER A 216 17.42 7.78 11.55
N PHE A 217 16.47 6.86 11.66
CA PHE A 217 15.07 7.06 11.32
C PHE A 217 14.16 6.21 12.21
N GLU A 218 12.87 6.56 12.29
CA GLU A 218 11.88 5.74 13.00
C GLU A 218 11.37 4.61 12.11
N GLY A 219 11.49 3.37 12.57
CA GLY A 219 11.08 2.18 11.83
C GLY A 219 11.09 0.92 12.70
N ASP A 220 10.63 -0.19 12.13
CA ASP A 220 10.73 -1.49 12.80
C ASP A 220 12.11 -2.11 12.54
N PRO A 221 12.97 -2.26 13.56
CA PRO A 221 14.33 -2.74 13.37
C PRO A 221 14.38 -4.13 12.74
N GLY A 222 13.42 -5.00 13.08
CA GLY A 222 13.37 -6.37 12.55
C GLY A 222 13.00 -6.38 11.07
N LEU A 223 11.99 -5.58 10.68
CA LEU A 223 11.59 -5.48 9.27
C LEU A 223 12.64 -4.79 8.41
N VAL A 224 13.29 -3.75 8.94
CA VAL A 224 14.40 -3.09 8.26
C VAL A 224 15.56 -4.07 8.07
N GLN A 225 15.94 -4.81 9.12
CA GLN A 225 17.01 -5.80 9.03
C GLN A 225 16.69 -6.88 7.98
N GLN A 226 15.45 -7.38 7.97
CA GLN A 226 15.02 -8.36 6.97
C GLN A 226 15.07 -7.81 5.54
N ALA A 227 14.62 -6.57 5.33
CA ALA A 227 14.70 -5.92 4.02
C ALA A 227 16.16 -5.78 3.54
N LEU A 228 17.06 -5.33 4.42
CA LEU A 228 18.49 -5.20 4.11
C LEU A 228 19.13 -6.55 3.79
N VAL A 229 18.86 -7.58 4.59
CA VAL A 229 19.37 -8.95 4.36
C VAL A 229 18.94 -9.46 2.99
N ASN A 230 17.67 -9.27 2.62
CA ASN A 230 17.16 -9.72 1.31
C ASN A 230 17.85 -9.00 0.15
N VAL A 231 18.02 -7.68 0.23
CA VAL A 231 18.68 -6.91 -0.83
C VAL A 231 20.17 -7.26 -0.93
N ILE A 232 20.87 -7.38 0.21
CA ILE A 232 22.30 -7.74 0.23
C ILE A 232 22.51 -9.17 -0.30
N ARG A 233 21.66 -10.12 0.08
CA ARG A 233 21.72 -11.49 -0.43
C ARG A 233 21.58 -11.51 -1.95
N ASN A 234 20.56 -10.83 -2.49
CA ASN A 234 20.36 -10.75 -3.94
C ASN A 234 21.57 -10.13 -4.66
N ALA A 235 22.21 -9.11 -4.07
CA ALA A 235 23.43 -8.50 -4.60
C ALA A 235 24.61 -9.49 -4.65
N ILE A 236 24.78 -10.30 -3.60
CA ILE A 236 25.82 -11.33 -3.51
C ILE A 236 25.60 -12.42 -4.56
N GLU A 237 24.38 -12.96 -4.62
CA GLU A 237 24.00 -13.98 -5.59
C GLU A 237 24.27 -13.51 -7.03
N ALA A 238 23.83 -12.30 -7.39
CA ALA A 238 24.07 -11.72 -8.71
C ALA A 238 25.56 -11.55 -9.04
N MET A 239 26.38 -11.13 -8.06
CA MET A 239 27.84 -11.02 -8.24
C MET A 239 28.52 -12.39 -8.39
N VAL A 240 28.08 -13.40 -7.64
CA VAL A 240 28.62 -14.77 -7.72
C VAL A 240 28.27 -15.41 -9.07
N GLU A 241 27.02 -15.32 -9.49
CA GLU A 241 26.54 -15.88 -10.76
C GLU A 241 27.19 -15.25 -11.98
N SER A 242 27.58 -13.97 -11.90
CA SER A 242 28.28 -13.27 -12.98
C SER A 242 29.64 -13.88 -13.33
N GLY A 243 30.25 -14.65 -12.41
CA GLY A 243 31.61 -15.18 -12.56
C GLY A 243 32.70 -14.11 -12.58
N SER A 244 32.37 -12.84 -12.31
CA SER A 244 33.34 -11.75 -12.32
C SER A 244 34.41 -11.93 -11.25
N THR A 245 35.67 -11.72 -11.63
CA THR A 245 36.82 -11.80 -10.72
C THR A 245 36.89 -10.63 -9.76
N PHE A 246 36.25 -9.51 -10.11
CA PHE A 246 36.10 -8.33 -9.25
C PHE A 246 34.65 -8.23 -8.77
N ARG A 247 34.46 -8.30 -7.45
CA ARG A 247 33.16 -8.19 -6.78
C ARG A 247 33.24 -7.11 -5.70
N LEU A 248 32.47 -6.03 -5.86
CA LEU A 248 32.41 -4.91 -4.93
C LEU A 248 30.97 -4.68 -4.47
N LEU A 249 30.76 -4.71 -3.16
CA LEU A 249 29.54 -4.29 -2.51
C LEU A 249 29.80 -2.97 -1.76
N ARG A 250 29.22 -1.87 -2.23
CA ARG A 250 29.27 -0.58 -1.56
C ARG A 250 27.93 -0.29 -0.88
N LEU A 251 27.96 -0.01 0.41
CA LEU A 251 26.80 0.34 1.21
C LEU A 251 27.00 1.70 1.84
N GLY A 252 25.92 2.46 1.97
CA GLY A 252 25.97 3.75 2.63
C GLY A 252 24.58 4.21 3.03
N ALA A 253 24.53 5.22 3.89
CA ALA A 253 23.31 5.91 4.21
C ALA A 253 23.57 7.41 4.22
N GLU A 254 22.56 8.19 3.86
CA GLU A 254 22.62 9.64 3.99
C GLU A 254 21.24 10.20 4.31
N ARG A 255 21.24 11.36 4.94
CA ARG A 255 20.02 12.14 5.14
C ARG A 255 19.70 12.92 3.87
N ARG A 256 18.46 12.81 3.40
CA ARG A 256 17.90 13.66 2.34
C ARG A 256 16.57 14.24 2.78
N GLU A 257 16.11 15.26 2.06
CA GLU A 257 14.70 15.64 2.11
C GLU A 257 13.94 14.95 0.98
N ARG A 258 12.75 14.44 1.30
CA ARG A 258 11.81 13.90 0.32
C ARG A 258 10.44 14.49 0.61
N ASN A 259 9.85 15.17 -0.36
CA ASN A 259 8.55 15.85 -0.22
C ASN A 259 8.52 16.84 0.96
N GLY A 260 9.64 17.53 1.25
CA GLY A 260 9.75 18.47 2.37
C GLY A 260 9.85 17.84 3.76
N LEU A 261 10.02 16.52 3.86
CA LEU A 261 10.24 15.79 5.11
C LEU A 261 11.65 15.20 5.18
N PRO A 262 12.29 15.16 6.35
CA PRO A 262 13.57 14.49 6.53
C PRO A 262 13.41 12.98 6.31
N ALA A 263 14.30 12.42 5.50
CA ALA A 263 14.32 11.01 5.13
C ALA A 263 15.75 10.44 5.20
N ALA A 264 15.86 9.18 5.61
CA ALA A 264 17.09 8.41 5.46
C ALA A 264 17.07 7.69 4.10
N VAL A 265 18.16 7.78 3.35
CA VAL A 265 18.37 7.06 2.09
C VAL A 265 19.48 6.05 2.31
N ILE A 266 19.14 4.77 2.32
CA ILE A 266 20.09 3.66 2.35
C ILE A 266 20.41 3.28 0.90
N ARG A 267 21.69 3.24 0.55
CA ARG A 267 22.20 2.79 -0.75
C ARG A 267 22.93 1.49 -0.60
N ILE A 268 22.63 0.55 -1.49
CA ILE A 268 23.32 -0.72 -1.66
C ILE A 268 23.63 -0.81 -3.15
N GLN A 269 24.91 -0.90 -3.48
CA GLN A 269 25.40 -0.97 -4.85
C GLN A 269 26.32 -2.17 -4.99
N ASP A 270 26.00 -3.04 -5.93
CA ASP A 270 26.82 -4.18 -6.31
C ASP A 270 27.53 -3.95 -7.65
N SER A 271 28.50 -4.80 -7.95
CA SER A 271 29.20 -4.85 -9.24
C SER A 271 28.77 -6.04 -10.10
N GLY A 272 27.54 -6.54 -9.89
CA GLY A 272 26.95 -7.61 -10.67
C GLY A 272 26.50 -7.14 -12.06
N PRO A 273 25.80 -8.01 -12.82
CA PRO A 273 25.44 -7.74 -14.22
C PRO A 273 24.37 -6.65 -14.39
N GLY A 274 23.77 -6.18 -13.29
CA GLY A 274 22.61 -5.30 -13.31
C GLY A 274 21.32 -6.02 -13.72
N VAL A 275 20.23 -5.27 -13.84
CA VAL A 275 18.92 -5.77 -14.27
C VAL A 275 18.67 -5.30 -15.70
N THR A 276 18.30 -6.21 -16.61
CA THR A 276 17.92 -5.84 -17.98
C THR A 276 16.64 -5.00 -17.96
N PRO A 277 16.58 -3.87 -18.70
CA PRO A 277 15.32 -3.16 -18.88
C PRO A 277 14.34 -4.05 -19.65
N GLU A 278 13.12 -4.22 -19.12
CA GLU A 278 12.00 -4.85 -19.82
C GLU A 278 11.46 -3.97 -20.97
#